data_AF-A0A2E5DC27-F1
#
_entry.id   AF-A0A2E5DC27-F1
#
_cell.length_a   1.000
_cell.length_b   1.000
_cell.length_c   1.000
_cell.angle_alpha   90.00
_cell.angle_beta   90.00
_cell.angle_gamma   90.00
#
_symmetry.space_group_name_H-M   'P 1'
#
loop_
_entity.id
_entity.type
_entity.pdbx_description
1 polymer ?
#
loop_
_entity_poly.entity_id
_entity_poly.type
_entity_poly.pdbx_seq_one_letter_code
_entity_poly.pdbx_strand_id
1 'polypeptide(L)'
;MSLELLGGRLLAPYFGNSIYVWGSIITVFMLALSAGYLTGGWLSLFNPSLKRFSLIFFVAAATLYPLTMITEPLMETVFQAITDPRWGSLVAALVLFALPTFILGLISPYAVRLLVDNVDRAGNTAGRLYFVSTIGSALGTLATSFYFVLWFQMDTIILLLSGTLLILGLVSWTAARKG
;
A
#
# COMPACT_ATOMS: atom_id res chain seq x y z
N MET A 1 2.67 4.93 1.10
CA MET A 1 2.28 6.32 1.39
C MET A 1 1.69 7.04 0.17
N SER A 2 2.20 6.84 -1.06
CA SER A 2 1.59 7.44 -2.27
C SER A 2 0.08 7.14 -2.41
N LEU A 3 -0.34 5.87 -2.26
CA LEU A 3 -1.76 5.49 -2.33
C LEU A 3 -2.63 6.18 -1.25
N GLU A 4 -2.08 6.41 -0.06
CA GLU A 4 -2.77 7.09 1.05
C GLU A 4 -3.08 8.54 0.70
N LEU A 5 -2.11 9.25 0.12
CA LEU A 5 -2.31 10.62 -0.37
C LEU A 5 -3.33 10.67 -1.51
N LEU A 6 -3.28 9.71 -2.44
CA LEU A 6 -4.25 9.63 -3.52
C LEU A 6 -5.65 9.40 -2.96
N GLY A 7 -5.80 8.59 -1.90
CA GLY A 7 -7.07 8.37 -1.21
C GLY A 7 -7.76 9.68 -0.82
N GLY A 8 -7.03 10.65 -0.26
CA GLY A 8 -7.59 11.96 0.06
C GLY A 8 -8.20 12.67 -1.15
N ARG A 9 -7.52 12.62 -2.29
CA ARG A 9 -7.99 13.25 -3.52
C ARG A 9 -9.08 12.44 -4.24
N LEU A 10 -9.11 11.12 -4.08
CA LEU A 10 -10.18 10.25 -4.60
C LEU A 10 -11.49 10.44 -3.84
N LEU A 11 -11.43 10.66 -2.52
CA LEU A 11 -12.61 10.85 -1.67
C LEU A 11 -13.13 12.30 -1.68
N ALA A 12 -12.27 13.28 -1.96
CA ALA A 12 -12.60 14.70 -1.91
C ALA A 12 -13.81 15.13 -2.76
N PRO A 13 -14.03 14.63 -4.00
CA PRO A 13 -15.20 15.02 -4.80
C PRO A 13 -16.55 14.63 -4.16
N TYR A 14 -16.57 13.61 -3.31
CA TYR A 14 -17.79 13.08 -2.71
C TYR A 14 -17.97 13.56 -1.26
N PHE A 15 -16.91 13.50 -0.44
CA PHE A 15 -16.99 13.79 0.99
C PHE A 15 -16.26 15.07 1.42
N GLY A 16 -15.63 15.78 0.49
CA GLY A 16 -14.82 16.97 0.76
C GLY A 16 -13.48 16.66 1.42
N ASN A 17 -12.81 17.71 1.94
CA ASN A 17 -11.45 17.62 2.50
C ASN A 17 -11.42 17.89 4.01
N SER A 18 -12.41 17.38 4.75
CA SER A 18 -12.54 17.62 6.19
C SER A 18 -11.59 16.76 7.03
N ILE A 19 -11.40 17.12 8.31
CA ILE A 19 -10.62 16.32 9.27
C ILE A 19 -11.17 14.90 9.43
N TYR A 20 -12.47 14.70 9.20
CA TYR A 20 -13.12 13.38 9.28
C TYR A 20 -12.70 12.46 8.13
N VAL A 21 -12.56 13.01 6.92
CA VAL A 21 -12.12 12.25 5.74
C VAL A 21 -10.67 11.81 5.89
N TRP A 22 -9.79 12.74 6.29
CA TRP A 22 -8.39 12.40 6.56
C TRP A 22 -8.24 11.45 7.74
N GLY A 23 -9.01 11.65 8.82
CA GLY A 23 -9.04 10.73 9.96
C GLY A 23 -9.43 9.31 9.56
N SER A 24 -10.42 9.18 8.67
CA SER A 24 -10.85 7.89 8.12
C SER A 24 -9.76 7.21 7.29
N ILE A 25 -9.12 7.94 6.37
CA ILE A 25 -8.03 7.41 5.54
C ILE A 25 -6.88 6.93 6.42
N ILE A 26 -6.38 7.78 7.32
CA ILE A 26 -5.27 7.44 8.20
C ILE A 26 -5.61 6.21 9.05
N THR A 27 -6.81 6.17 9.64
CA THR A 27 -7.25 5.04 10.47
C THR A 27 -7.25 3.73 9.68
N VAL A 28 -7.84 3.72 8.49
CA VAL A 28 -7.89 2.52 7.64
C VAL A 28 -6.48 2.08 7.25
N PHE A 29 -5.63 3.01 6.80
CA PHE A 29 -4.26 2.69 6.39
C PHE A 29 -3.43 2.15 7.56
N MET A 30 -3.50 2.78 8.74
CA MET A 30 -2.76 2.33 9.92
C MET A 30 -3.23 0.94 10.39
N LEU A 31 -4.54 0.68 10.43
CA LEU A 31 -5.07 -0.63 10.82
C LEU A 31 -4.71 -1.71 9.80
N ALA A 32 -4.88 -1.44 8.51
CA ALA A 32 -4.53 -2.38 7.45
C ALA A 32 -3.03 -2.69 7.44
N LEU A 33 -2.18 -1.67 7.55
CA LEU A 33 -0.73 -1.85 7.68
C LEU A 33 -0.37 -2.64 8.94
N SER A 34 -0.96 -2.32 10.09
CA SER A 34 -0.71 -3.05 11.34
C SER A 34 -1.05 -4.54 11.21
N ALA A 35 -2.21 -4.86 10.65
CA ALA A 35 -2.60 -6.23 10.35
C ALA A 35 -1.65 -6.89 9.34
N GLY A 36 -1.21 -6.15 8.32
CA GLY A 36 -0.22 -6.58 7.34
C GLY A 36 1.16 -6.86 7.96
N TYR A 37 1.60 -6.03 8.91
CA TYR A 37 2.87 -6.22 9.60
C TYR A 37 2.86 -7.50 10.44
N LEU A 38 1.77 -7.73 11.18
CA LEU A 38 1.61 -8.94 12.00
C LEU A 38 1.57 -10.20 11.14
N THR A 39 0.73 -10.19 10.10
CA THR A 39 0.58 -11.34 9.19
C THR A 39 1.82 -11.58 8.34
N GLY A 40 2.51 -10.54 7.89
CA GLY A 40 3.76 -10.64 7.13
C GLY A 40 4.88 -11.23 7.98
N GLY A 41 4.98 -10.81 9.25
CA GLY A 41 5.90 -11.42 10.21
C GLY A 41 5.59 -12.89 10.45
N TRP A 42 4.31 -13.24 10.65
CA TRP A 42 3.87 -14.62 10.82
C TRP A 42 4.15 -15.49 9.59
N LEU A 43 3.79 -15.04 8.38
CA LEU A 43 4.06 -15.74 7.12
C LEU A 43 5.55 -15.96 6.87
N SER A 44 6.39 -15.06 7.36
CA SER A 44 7.86 -15.18 7.24
C SER A 44 8.46 -16.33 8.07
N LEU A 45 7.71 -16.89 9.02
CA LEU A 45 8.16 -18.05 9.81
C LEU A 45 8.07 -19.37 9.04
N PHE A 46 7.18 -19.46 8.05
CA PHE A 46 6.93 -20.68 7.29
C PHE A 46 7.75 -20.68 6.00
N ASN A 47 8.97 -21.24 6.02
CA ASN A 47 9.84 -21.38 4.84
C ASN A 47 9.96 -20.07 4.02
N PRO A 48 10.57 -19.02 4.61
CA PRO A 48 10.73 -17.75 3.92
C PRO A 48 11.55 -17.95 2.64
N SER A 49 11.07 -17.40 1.53
CA SER A 49 11.76 -17.50 0.24
C SER A 49 11.51 -16.28 -0.63
N LEU A 50 12.46 -15.99 -1.52
CA LEU A 50 12.30 -14.91 -2.49
C LEU A 50 11.09 -15.13 -3.41
N LYS A 51 10.74 -16.38 -3.76
CA LYS A 51 9.55 -16.68 -4.57
C LYS A 51 8.24 -16.23 -3.90
N ARG A 52 8.10 -16.51 -2.60
CA ARG A 52 6.93 -16.07 -1.81
C ARG A 52 6.92 -14.55 -1.63
N PHE A 53 8.10 -13.94 -1.46
CA PHE A 53 8.24 -12.49 -1.44
C PHE A 53 7.78 -11.86 -2.76
N SER A 54 8.17 -12.41 -3.91
CA SER A 54 7.70 -11.95 -5.22
C SER A 54 6.17 -12.04 -5.36
N LEU A 55 5.56 -13.10 -4.82
CA LEU A 55 4.11 -13.27 -4.84
C LEU A 55 3.39 -12.16 -4.08
N ILE A 56 3.95 -11.67 -2.96
CA ILE A 56 3.40 -10.53 -2.23
C ILE A 56 3.31 -9.30 -3.13
N PHE A 57 4.35 -9.02 -3.93
CA PHE A 57 4.32 -7.90 -4.90
C PHE A 57 3.29 -8.10 -6.00
N PHE A 58 3.17 -9.31 -6.55
CA PHE A 58 2.16 -9.60 -7.57
C PHE A 58 0.73 -9.46 -7.05
N VAL A 59 0.47 -9.97 -5.83
CA VAL A 59 -0.83 -9.81 -5.18
C VAL A 59 -1.09 -8.33 -4.87
N ALA A 60 -0.10 -7.58 -4.39
CA ALA A 60 -0.23 -6.15 -4.17
C ALA A 60 -0.64 -5.43 -5.46
N ALA A 61 0.08 -5.67 -6.56
CA ALA A 61 -0.26 -5.11 -7.86
C ALA A 61 -1.67 -5.50 -8.33
N ALA A 62 -2.04 -6.78 -8.18
CA ALA A 62 -3.35 -7.29 -8.55
C ALA A 62 -4.49 -6.69 -7.72
N THR A 63 -4.23 -6.29 -6.46
CA THR A 63 -5.20 -5.59 -5.62
C THR A 63 -5.28 -4.10 -5.88
N LEU A 64 -4.19 -3.47 -6.36
CA LEU A 64 -4.18 -2.04 -6.71
C LEU A 64 -4.80 -1.77 -8.09
N TYR A 65 -4.56 -2.64 -9.07
CA TYR A 65 -5.03 -2.45 -10.45
C TYR A 65 -6.55 -2.22 -10.59
N PRO A 66 -7.42 -3.02 -9.94
CA PRO A 66 -8.87 -2.85 -10.03
C PRO A 66 -9.37 -1.49 -9.53
N LEU A 67 -8.62 -0.79 -8.67
CA LEU A 67 -9.00 0.53 -8.18
C LEU A 67 -9.25 1.54 -9.31
N THR A 68 -8.57 1.40 -10.44
CA THR A 68 -8.81 2.25 -11.64
C THR A 68 -10.19 2.10 -12.24
N MET A 69 -10.88 0.98 -11.98
CA MET A 69 -12.20 0.69 -12.54
C MET A 69 -13.30 0.77 -11.48
N ILE A 70 -12.99 0.37 -10.24
CA ILE A 70 -14.01 0.25 -9.19
C ILE A 70 -14.20 1.55 -8.39
N THR A 71 -13.25 2.49 -8.42
CA THR A 71 -13.29 3.64 -7.52
C THR A 71 -14.52 4.51 -7.75
N GLU A 72 -14.75 4.99 -8.98
CA GLU A 72 -15.89 5.86 -9.30
C GLU A 72 -17.26 5.22 -9.00
N PRO A 73 -17.60 4.01 -9.49
CA PRO A 73 -18.91 3.41 -9.21
C PRO A 73 -19.11 3.07 -7.74
N LEU A 74 -18.04 2.64 -7.04
CA LEU A 74 -18.13 2.39 -5.61
C LEU A 74 -18.36 3.69 -4.84
N MET A 75 -17.63 4.76 -5.17
CA MET A 75 -17.77 6.05 -4.52
C MET A 75 -19.17 6.61 -4.68
N GLU A 76 -19.75 6.53 -5.89
CA GLU A 76 -21.13 6.94 -6.13
C GLU A 76 -22.12 6.11 -5.29
N THR A 77 -21.96 4.78 -5.27
CA THR A 77 -22.82 3.88 -4.48
C THR A 77 -22.75 4.19 -2.98
N VAL A 78 -21.54 4.37 -2.45
CA VAL A 78 -21.35 4.67 -1.01
C VAL A 78 -21.89 6.05 -0.67
N PHE A 79 -21.69 7.05 -1.53
CA PHE A 79 -22.18 8.41 -1.30
C PHE A 79 -23.72 8.47 -1.32
N GLN A 80 -24.37 7.75 -2.23
CA GLN A 80 -25.83 7.64 -2.27
C GLN A 80 -26.39 6.94 -1.02
N ALA A 81 -25.69 5.94 -0.49
CA ALA A 81 -26.10 5.21 0.70
C ALA A 81 -25.80 5.94 2.01
N ILE A 82 -24.67 6.65 2.10
CA ILE A 82 -24.16 7.30 3.32
C ILE A 82 -23.62 8.68 2.95
N THR A 83 -24.47 9.69 3.07
CA THR A 83 -24.12 11.08 2.76
C THR A 83 -23.30 11.75 3.87
N ASP A 84 -23.34 11.24 5.11
CA ASP A 84 -22.52 11.76 6.22
C ASP A 84 -21.02 11.54 5.92
N PRO A 85 -20.22 12.60 5.78
CA PRO A 85 -18.81 12.48 5.42
C PRO A 85 -17.98 11.65 6.42
N ARG A 86 -18.39 11.55 7.68
CA ARG A 86 -17.66 10.78 8.71
C ARG A 86 -17.72 9.28 8.42
N TRP A 87 -18.92 8.78 8.18
CA TRP A 87 -19.16 7.35 7.97
C TRP A 87 -18.97 6.96 6.51
N GLY A 88 -19.39 7.80 5.56
CA GLY A 88 -19.23 7.55 4.13
C GLY A 88 -17.77 7.45 3.73
N SER A 89 -16.92 8.38 4.19
CA SER A 89 -15.48 8.33 3.92
C SER A 89 -14.78 7.15 4.58
N LEU A 90 -15.21 6.76 5.79
CA LEU A 90 -14.69 5.59 6.48
C LEU A 90 -15.00 4.29 5.73
N VAL A 91 -16.26 4.10 5.32
CA VAL A 91 -16.68 2.92 4.56
C VAL A 91 -15.99 2.89 3.19
N ALA A 92 -15.95 4.02 2.48
CA ALA A 92 -15.26 4.10 1.19
C ALA A 92 -13.77 3.77 1.31
N ALA A 93 -13.07 4.37 2.29
CA ALA A 93 -11.67 4.10 2.52
C ALA A 93 -11.42 2.65 2.90
N LEU A 94 -12.28 2.06 3.75
CA LEU A 94 -12.17 0.67 4.16
C LEU A 94 -12.30 -0.28 2.95
N VAL A 95 -13.32 -0.09 2.12
CA VAL A 95 -13.57 -0.99 0.97
C VAL A 95 -12.49 -0.83 -0.10
N LEU A 96 -12.05 0.40 -0.40
CA LEU A 96 -11.04 0.65 -1.44
C LEU A 96 -9.64 0.28 -1.00
N PHE A 97 -9.24 0.68 0.22
CA PHE A 97 -7.83 0.71 0.58
C PHE A 97 -7.41 -0.36 1.59
N ALA A 98 -8.34 -0.99 2.32
CA ALA A 98 -7.94 -1.94 3.37
C ALA A 98 -7.18 -3.14 2.80
N LEU A 99 -7.74 -3.81 1.79
CA LEU A 99 -7.09 -4.98 1.18
C LEU A 99 -5.72 -4.65 0.55
N PRO A 100 -5.60 -3.69 -0.39
CA PRO A 100 -4.30 -3.39 -1.00
C PRO A 100 -3.27 -2.93 0.02
N THR A 101 -3.68 -2.13 1.01
CA THR A 101 -2.77 -1.64 2.05
C THR A 101 -2.32 -2.75 3.00
N PHE A 102 -3.21 -3.67 3.34
CA PHE A 102 -2.88 -4.87 4.11
C PHE A 102 -1.80 -5.69 3.41
N ILE A 103 -1.94 -5.95 2.11
CA ILE A 103 -0.95 -6.69 1.34
C ILE A 103 0.39 -5.94 1.27
N LEU A 104 0.37 -4.62 1.08
CA LEU A 104 1.58 -3.80 1.13
C LEU A 104 2.28 -3.87 2.50
N GLY A 105 1.51 -3.96 3.59
CA GLY A 105 2.03 -4.14 4.94
C GLY A 105 2.82 -5.44 5.15
N LEU A 106 2.58 -6.48 4.34
CA LEU A 106 3.31 -7.75 4.43
C LEU A 106 4.81 -7.60 4.07
N ILE A 107 5.15 -6.59 3.24
CA ILE A 107 6.46 -6.50 2.59
C ILE A 107 7.59 -6.29 3.60
N SER A 108 7.46 -5.32 4.49
CA SER A 108 8.54 -4.95 5.42
C SER A 108 8.97 -6.09 6.36
N PRO A 109 8.07 -6.72 7.15
CA PRO A 109 8.49 -7.81 8.05
C PRO A 109 9.02 -9.03 7.29
N TYR A 110 8.47 -9.34 6.11
CA TYR A 110 8.95 -10.44 5.29
C TYR A 110 10.36 -10.16 4.74
N ALA A 111 10.62 -8.92 4.30
CA ALA A 111 11.93 -8.49 3.85
C ALA A 111 12.97 -8.52 4.98
N VAL A 112 12.61 -8.08 6.20
CA VAL A 112 13.51 -8.25 7.37
C VAL A 112 13.88 -9.71 7.53
N ARG A 113 12.92 -10.63 7.53
CA ARG A 113 13.20 -12.06 7.69
C ARG A 113 14.15 -12.61 6.64
N LEU A 114 14.02 -12.20 5.38
CA LEU A 114 14.91 -12.63 4.30
C LEU A 114 16.32 -12.04 4.36
N LEU A 115 16.49 -10.88 5.00
CA LEU A 115 17.77 -10.18 5.09
C LEU A 115 18.52 -10.47 6.40
N VAL A 116 17.87 -11.10 7.38
CA VAL A 116 18.50 -11.44 8.67
C VAL A 116 19.17 -12.81 8.55
N ASP A 117 20.48 -12.78 8.32
CA ASP A 117 21.33 -13.99 8.29
C ASP A 117 21.78 -14.44 9.69
N ASN A 118 21.89 -13.50 10.63
CA ASN A 118 22.24 -13.76 12.02
C ASN A 118 21.33 -12.92 12.94
N VAL A 119 20.74 -13.58 13.95
CA VAL A 119 19.87 -12.98 14.97
C VAL A 119 20.55 -11.81 15.69
N ASP A 120 21.86 -11.88 15.92
CA ASP A 120 22.63 -10.80 16.56
C ASP A 120 22.63 -9.50 15.75
N ARG A 121 22.43 -9.60 14.42
CA ARG A 121 22.36 -8.46 13.49
C ARG A 121 20.93 -8.07 13.12
N ALA A 122 19.92 -8.75 13.67
CA ALA A 122 18.52 -8.53 13.32
C ALA A 122 18.08 -7.07 13.50
N GLY A 123 18.49 -6.44 14.61
CA GLY A 123 18.20 -5.03 14.87
C GLY A 123 18.80 -4.08 13.85
N ASN A 124 20.04 -4.33 13.40
CA ASN A 124 20.71 -3.50 12.40
C ASN A 124 20.06 -3.66 11.02
N THR A 125 19.75 -4.89 10.61
CA THR A 125 19.03 -5.16 9.34
C THR A 125 17.66 -4.50 9.33
N ALA A 126 16.89 -4.64 10.41
CA ALA A 126 15.58 -3.99 10.54
C ALA A 126 15.70 -2.46 10.50
N GLY A 127 16.66 -1.88 11.23
CA GLY A 127 16.91 -0.43 11.23
C GLY A 127 17.26 0.11 9.85
N ARG A 128 18.15 -0.56 9.11
CA ARG A 128 18.49 -0.18 7.73
C ARG A 128 17.29 -0.27 6.80
N LEU A 129 16.47 -1.31 6.93
CA LEU A 129 15.27 -1.45 6.13
C LEU A 129 14.27 -0.33 6.43
N TYR A 130 14.04 0.00 7.71
CA TYR A 130 13.16 1.10 8.09
C TYR A 130 13.68 2.46 7.61
N PHE A 131 14.99 2.69 7.62
CA PHE A 131 15.60 3.89 7.07
C PHE A 131 15.30 4.03 5.57
N VAL A 132 15.62 3.00 4.77
CA VAL A 132 15.36 3.00 3.32
C VAL A 132 13.86 3.13 3.03
N SER A 133 13.02 2.41 3.77
CA SER A 133 11.56 2.46 3.63
C SER A 133 11.00 3.85 3.94
N THR A 134 11.49 4.50 4.99
CA THR A 134 11.03 5.84 5.40
C THR A 134 11.46 6.90 4.40
N ILE A 135 12.72 6.89 3.95
CA ILE A 135 13.19 7.82 2.90
C ILE A 135 12.43 7.58 1.59
N GLY A 136 12.29 6.32 1.17
CA GLY A 136 11.53 5.97 -0.03
C GLY A 136 10.07 6.42 0.06
N SER A 137 9.45 6.29 1.23
CA SER A 137 8.09 6.79 1.49
C SER A 137 8.03 8.31 1.43
N ALA A 138 8.98 9.04 2.03
CA ALA A 138 9.03 10.49 1.98
C ALA A 138 9.20 11.00 0.55
N LEU A 139 10.15 10.44 -0.20
CA LEU A 139 10.38 10.78 -1.61
C LEU A 139 9.17 10.42 -2.48
N GLY A 140 8.57 9.24 -2.28
CA GLY A 140 7.38 8.81 -3.00
C GLY A 140 6.18 9.71 -2.71
N THR A 141 5.98 10.11 -1.46
CA THR A 141 4.96 11.07 -1.02
C THR A 141 5.16 12.41 -1.71
N LEU A 142 6.37 12.99 -1.67
CA LEU A 142 6.69 14.24 -2.36
C LEU A 142 6.53 14.14 -3.87
N ALA A 143 7.04 13.08 -4.49
CA ALA A 143 6.88 12.82 -5.92
C ALA A 143 5.39 12.76 -6.31
N THR A 144 4.58 12.10 -5.48
CA THR A 144 3.15 11.95 -5.73
C THR A 144 2.42 13.28 -5.58
N SER A 145 2.61 13.96 -4.44
CA SER A 145 1.88 15.19 -4.13
C SER A 145 2.28 16.39 -4.97
N PHE A 146 3.58 16.52 -5.32
CA PHE A 146 4.08 17.71 -6.00
C PHE A 146 4.18 17.53 -7.52
N TYR A 147 4.33 16.30 -8.01
CA TYR A 147 4.59 16.07 -9.44
C TYR A 147 3.56 15.17 -10.09
N PHE A 148 3.35 13.95 -9.58
CA PHE A 148 2.46 12.99 -10.26
C PHE A 148 1.03 13.49 -10.35
N VAL A 149 0.54 14.09 -9.27
CA VAL A 149 -0.81 14.63 -9.18
C VAL A 149 -1.02 15.88 -10.07
N LEU A 150 0.07 16.54 -10.51
CA LEU A 150 0.04 17.63 -11.49
C LEU A 150 0.14 17.12 -12.94
N TRP A 151 0.94 16.10 -13.18
CA TRP A 151 1.25 15.62 -14.52
C TRP A 151 0.33 14.51 -15.03
N PHE A 152 -0.26 13.74 -14.12
CA PHE A 152 -1.01 12.53 -14.46
C PHE A 152 -2.41 12.54 -13.87
N GLN A 153 -3.32 11.83 -14.56
CA GLN A 153 -4.62 11.47 -14.02
C GLN A 153 -4.48 10.38 -12.95
N MET A 154 -5.48 10.27 -12.08
CA MET A 154 -5.45 9.34 -10.95
C MET A 154 -5.22 7.90 -11.37
N ASP A 155 -5.92 7.46 -12.41
CA ASP A 155 -5.81 6.08 -12.92
C ASP A 155 -4.39 5.80 -13.40
N THR A 156 -3.76 6.75 -14.09
CA THR A 156 -2.37 6.63 -14.52
C THR A 156 -1.43 6.48 -13.34
N ILE A 157 -1.63 7.22 -12.24
CA ILE A 157 -0.77 7.09 -11.04
C ILE A 157 -0.96 5.70 -10.41
N ILE A 158 -2.20 5.23 -10.28
CA ILE A 158 -2.48 3.89 -9.74
C ILE A 158 -1.86 2.80 -10.64
N LEU A 159 -1.94 2.96 -11.97
CA LEU A 159 -1.29 2.06 -12.93
C LEU A 159 0.23 2.08 -12.80
N LEU A 160 0.85 3.25 -12.61
CA LEU A 160 2.30 3.37 -12.39
C LEU A 160 2.73 2.69 -11.09
N LEU A 161 1.97 2.87 -10.01
CA LEU A 161 2.24 2.19 -8.72
C LEU A 161 2.10 0.67 -8.87
N SER A 162 1.03 0.21 -9.53
CA SER A 162 0.78 -1.20 -9.81
C SER A 162 1.88 -1.81 -10.69
N GLY A 163 2.28 -1.10 -11.75
CA GLY A 163 3.36 -1.50 -12.65
C GLY A 163 4.71 -1.55 -11.94
N THR A 164 4.99 -0.60 -11.05
CA THR A 164 6.21 -0.63 -10.21
C THR A 164 6.23 -1.88 -9.33
N LEU A 165 5.10 -2.23 -8.69
CA LEU A 165 5.00 -3.45 -7.90
C LEU A 165 5.20 -4.71 -8.77
N LEU A 166 4.62 -4.77 -9.97
CA LEU A 166 4.84 -5.89 -10.90
C LEU A 166 6.31 -6.03 -11.28
N ILE A 167 6.99 -4.93 -11.61
CA ILE A 167 8.41 -4.93 -11.95
C ILE A 167 9.25 -5.44 -10.77
N LEU A 168 8.99 -4.94 -9.54
CA LEU A 168 9.69 -5.41 -8.35
C LEU A 168 9.42 -6.90 -8.07
N GLY A 169 8.19 -7.37 -8.29
CA GLY A 169 7.84 -8.79 -8.22
C GLY A 169 8.63 -9.63 -9.22
N LEU A 170 8.73 -9.18 -10.48
CA LEU A 170 9.51 -9.87 -11.52
C LEU A 170 11.01 -9.89 -11.21
N VAL A 171 11.57 -8.78 -10.74
CA VAL A 171 12.99 -8.70 -10.32
C VAL A 171 13.25 -9.67 -9.16
N SER A 172 12.38 -9.67 -8.15
CA SER A 172 12.48 -10.63 -7.04
C SER A 172 12.37 -12.09 -7.50
N TRP A 173 11.47 -12.38 -8.43
CA TRP A 173 11.23 -13.73 -8.92
C TRP A 173 12.41 -14.26 -9.75
N THR A 174 12.99 -13.41 -10.58
CA THR A 174 14.18 -13.76 -11.38
C THR A 174 15.42 -13.94 -10.49
N ALA A 175 15.58 -13.13 -9.44
CA ALA A 175 16.62 -13.33 -8.43
C ALA A 175 16.45 -14.67 -7.70
N ALA A 176 15.22 -15.08 -7.39
CA ALA A 176 14.90 -16.35 -6.75
C ALA A 176 15.20 -17.61 -7.59
N ARG A 177 15.50 -17.46 -8.88
CA ARG A 177 15.92 -18.57 -9.77
C ARG A 177 17.44 -18.73 -9.83
N LYS A 178 18.19 -17.71 -9.40
CA LYS A 178 19.66 -17.68 -9.49
C LYS A 178 20.37 -18.12 -8.21
N GLY A 179 19.65 -18.16 -7.08
CA GLY A 179 20.11 -18.75 -5.82
C GLY A 179 19.37 -20.03 -5.53
#